data_AF-A0A1H6F895-F1
#
_entry.id   AF-A0A1H6F895-F1
#
_cell.length_a   1.000
_cell.length_b   1.000
_cell.length_c   1.000
_cell.angle_alpha   90.00
_cell.angle_beta   90.00
_cell.angle_gamma   90.00
#
_symmetry.space_group_name_H-M   'P 1'
#
loop_
_entity.id
_entity.type
_entity.pdbx_description
1 polymer ?
#
loop_
_entity_poly.entity_id
_entity_poly.type
_entity_poly.pdbx_seq_one_letter_code
_entity_poly.pdbx_strand_id
1 'polypeptide(L)'
;MGLQWIQFINLDYIDEAGNGYAQGANQGRYTAAQSTMHLTNNLKKADKMENFISVFLSKPFGESQRGRVNNLFLYKNDGGNWNRLNLEYVFSDQLLGTVEWNHYFGNSNSLFGQLHQASNFQLGIQYLME
;
A
#
# COMPACT_ATOMS: atom_id res chain seq x y z
N MET A 1 -0.48 -19.42 2.22
CA MET A 1 0.38 -18.35 1.67
C MET A 1 -0.13 -18.02 0.29
N GLY A 2 -0.16 -16.73 -0.06
CA GLY A 2 -0.49 -16.26 -1.40
C GLY A 2 0.53 -15.23 -1.88
N LEU A 3 0.84 -15.26 -3.17
CA LEU A 3 1.59 -14.23 -3.87
C LEU A 3 0.69 -13.73 -4.99
N GLN A 4 0.53 -12.42 -5.09
CA GLN A 4 -0.24 -11.80 -6.16
C GLN A 4 0.56 -10.65 -6.75
N TRP A 5 0.48 -10.55 -8.07
CA TRP A 5 1.04 -9.46 -8.85
C TRP A 5 -0.12 -8.69 -9.48
N ILE A 6 -0.15 -7.38 -9.29
CA ILE A 6 -1.17 -6.47 -9.79
C ILE A 6 -0.48 -5.41 -10.63
N GLN A 7 -1.05 -5.10 -11.78
CA GLN A 7 -0.51 -4.09 -12.69
C GLN A 7 -1.59 -3.10 -13.08
N PHE A 8 -1.27 -1.82 -12.99
CA PHE A 8 -2.07 -0.73 -13.55
C PHE A 8 -1.30 -0.14 -14.73
N ILE A 9 -1.97 -0.07 -15.88
CA ILE A 9 -1.37 0.46 -17.12
C ILE A 9 -2.04 1.77 -17.44
N ASN A 10 -1.24 2.83 -17.58
CA ASN A 10 -1.73 4.10 -18.06
C ASN A 10 -1.70 4.11 -19.60
N LEU A 11 -2.87 4.03 -20.22
CA LEU A 11 -3.01 4.04 -21.68
C LEU A 11 -2.74 5.42 -22.30
N ASP A 12 -2.92 6.48 -21.51
CA ASP A 12 -2.71 7.88 -21.88
C ASP A 12 -1.39 8.43 -21.30
N TYR A 13 -0.38 7.55 -21.16
CA TYR A 13 0.93 7.94 -20.68
C TYR A 13 1.66 8.80 -21.71
N ILE A 14 1.99 10.03 -21.31
CA ILE A 14 2.77 10.99 -22.09
C ILE A 14 4.09 11.25 -21.36
N ASP A 15 5.17 11.29 -22.13
CA ASP A 15 6.51 11.63 -21.68
C ASP A 15 7.30 12.22 -22.84
N GLU A 16 7.08 13.50 -23.07
CA GLU A 16 7.67 14.23 -24.19
C GLU A 16 8.72 15.20 -23.69
N ALA A 17 9.95 15.06 -24.18
CA ALA A 17 11.00 16.03 -23.97
C ALA A 17 10.67 17.32 -24.74
N GLY A 18 10.84 18.48 -24.09
CA GLY A 18 10.68 19.76 -24.75
C GLY A 18 11.84 20.02 -25.71
N ASN A 19 11.57 20.24 -27.00
CA ASN A 19 12.57 20.58 -28.02
C ASN A 19 12.88 22.09 -28.10
N GLY A 20 12.72 22.82 -26.99
CA GLY A 20 12.83 24.27 -26.97
C GLY A 20 14.27 24.79 -26.90
N TYR A 21 14.68 25.57 -27.90
CA TYR A 21 15.92 26.38 -27.89
C TYR A 21 15.83 27.62 -26.96
N ALA A 22 14.72 27.81 -26.25
CA ALA A 22 14.51 28.94 -25.35
C ALA A 22 15.13 28.64 -23.97
N GLN A 23 16.20 29.37 -23.62
CA GLN A 23 16.82 29.25 -22.30
C GLN A 23 15.82 29.55 -21.19
N GLY A 24 15.57 28.58 -20.31
CA GLY A 24 14.86 28.77 -19.04
C GLY A 24 13.44 28.18 -18.93
N ALA A 25 12.88 27.58 -19.98
CA ALA A 25 11.57 26.92 -19.91
C ALA A 25 11.68 25.40 -20.13
N ASN A 26 11.34 24.60 -19.11
CA ASN A 26 11.05 23.18 -19.31
C ASN A 26 9.74 23.08 -20.12
N GLN A 27 9.86 22.90 -21.43
CA GLN A 27 8.71 22.75 -22.36
C GLN A 27 8.22 21.30 -22.48
N GLY A 28 8.83 20.36 -21.75
CA GLY A 28 8.40 18.97 -21.75
C GLY A 28 7.07 18.80 -21.02
N ARG A 29 6.26 17.83 -21.47
CA ARG A 29 5.03 17.42 -20.78
C ARG A 29 5.13 15.96 -20.40
N TYR A 30 4.64 15.63 -19.21
CA TYR A 30 4.59 14.26 -18.73
C TYR A 30 3.30 14.03 -17.96
N THR A 31 2.84 12.78 -17.92
CA THR A 31 1.71 12.39 -17.08
C THR A 31 2.14 12.31 -15.62
N ALA A 32 1.49 13.06 -14.73
CA ALA A 32 1.76 13.01 -13.29
C ALA A 32 1.21 11.72 -12.66
N ALA A 33 1.90 11.20 -11.65
CA ALA A 33 1.52 10.00 -10.93
C ALA A 33 0.27 10.26 -10.07
N GLN A 34 -0.87 9.71 -10.46
CA GLN A 34 -2.15 9.86 -9.73
C GLN A 34 -2.05 9.38 -8.27
N SER A 35 -1.31 8.29 -8.05
CA SER A 35 -1.09 7.68 -6.74
C SER A 35 -0.22 8.54 -5.80
N THR A 36 0.51 9.52 -6.34
CA THR A 36 1.43 10.37 -5.57
C THR A 36 1.29 11.86 -5.89
N MET A 37 0.10 12.29 -6.32
CA MET A 37 -0.11 13.64 -6.79
C MET A 37 -0.08 14.65 -5.62
N HIS A 38 1.07 15.29 -5.41
CA HIS A 38 1.23 16.29 -4.35
C HIS A 38 2.12 17.45 -4.83
N LEU A 39 1.70 18.71 -4.62
CA LEU A 39 2.43 19.87 -5.14
C LEU A 39 3.87 19.97 -4.59
N THR A 40 4.09 19.55 -3.34
CA THR A 40 5.44 19.62 -2.73
C THR A 40 6.41 18.58 -3.28
N ASN A 41 5.94 17.57 -4.02
CA ASN A 41 6.82 16.62 -4.71
C ASN A 41 7.06 16.98 -6.18
N ASN A 42 6.72 18.22 -6.57
CA ASN A 42 6.80 18.75 -7.92
C ASN A 42 5.95 17.97 -8.94
N LEU A 43 4.84 17.38 -8.50
CA LEU A 43 3.98 16.52 -9.32
C LEU A 43 4.79 15.40 -9.97
N LYS A 44 5.33 14.50 -9.15
CA LYS A 44 6.16 13.38 -9.60
C LYS A 44 5.57 12.70 -10.84
N LYS A 45 6.41 12.49 -11.85
CA LYS A 45 6.07 11.78 -13.09
C LYS A 45 5.60 10.36 -12.81
N ALA A 46 4.56 9.93 -13.51
CA ALA A 46 4.01 8.57 -13.45
C ALA A 46 4.95 7.55 -14.09
N ASP A 47 4.76 6.28 -13.75
CA ASP A 47 5.24 5.17 -14.57
C ASP A 47 4.14 4.76 -15.56
N LYS A 48 4.50 4.38 -16.79
CA LYS A 48 3.55 3.83 -17.77
C LYS A 48 2.85 2.57 -17.24
N MET A 49 3.57 1.77 -16.46
CA MET A 49 3.08 0.57 -15.81
C MET A 49 3.43 0.64 -14.32
N GLU A 50 2.43 0.84 -13.47
CA GLU A 50 2.60 0.72 -12.02
C GLU A 50 2.41 -0.75 -11.62
N ASN A 51 3.37 -1.29 -10.87
CA ASN A 51 3.37 -2.70 -10.48
C ASN A 51 3.32 -2.82 -8.97
N PHE A 52 2.44 -3.70 -8.50
CA PHE A 52 2.26 -4.03 -7.10
C PHE A 52 2.49 -5.52 -6.91
N ILE A 53 3.23 -5.86 -5.86
CA ILE A 53 3.41 -7.24 -5.42
C ILE A 53 2.82 -7.33 -4.03
N SER A 54 1.88 -8.25 -3.82
CA SER A 54 1.33 -8.54 -2.51
C SER A 54 1.67 -9.96 -2.07
N VAL A 55 2.20 -10.09 -0.85
CA VAL A 55 2.48 -11.35 -0.19
C VAL A 55 1.55 -11.48 1.00
N PHE A 56 0.78 -12.57 1.04
CA PHE A 56 -0.13 -12.89 2.14
C PHE A 56 0.32 -14.16 2.85
N LEU A 57 0.55 -14.04 4.16
CA LEU A 57 0.89 -15.14 5.06
C LEU A 57 -0.23 -15.28 6.09
N SER A 58 -0.67 -16.50 6.34
CA SER A 58 -1.67 -16.80 7.37
C SER A 58 -1.28 -18.09 8.07
N LYS A 59 -1.33 -18.08 9.41
CA LYS A 59 -1.02 -19.24 10.23
C LYS A 59 -1.99 -19.33 11.42
N PRO A 60 -2.69 -20.45 11.61
CA PRO A 60 -3.47 -20.69 12.82
C PRO A 60 -2.53 -21.00 14.01
N PHE A 61 -2.96 -20.67 15.22
CA PHE A 61 -2.25 -20.96 16.47
C PHE A 61 -3.22 -21.15 17.64
N GLY A 62 -2.69 -21.65 18.77
CA GLY A 62 -3.46 -21.89 19.99
C GLY A 62 -4.20 -23.23 20.01
N GLU A 63 -4.72 -23.58 21.18
CA GLU A 63 -5.55 -24.78 21.38
C GLU A 63 -6.80 -24.69 20.49
N SER A 64 -7.12 -25.78 19.82
CA SER A 64 -8.22 -25.87 18.86
C SER A 64 -8.16 -24.85 17.70
N GLN A 65 -6.99 -24.28 17.40
CA GLN A 65 -6.79 -23.29 16.31
C GLN A 65 -7.66 -22.03 16.44
N ARG A 66 -7.97 -21.63 17.68
CA ARG A 66 -8.78 -20.44 17.99
C ARG A 66 -8.11 -19.11 17.62
N GLY A 67 -6.78 -19.10 17.48
CA GLY A 67 -6.01 -17.93 17.07
C GLY A 67 -5.60 -18.00 15.60
N ARG A 68 -5.48 -16.84 14.95
CA ARG A 68 -4.91 -16.72 13.61
C ARG A 68 -4.03 -15.48 13.52
N VAL A 69 -2.83 -15.64 12.99
CA VAL A 69 -1.96 -14.52 12.62
C VAL A 69 -1.93 -14.41 11.11
N ASN A 70 -2.24 -13.22 10.61
CA ASN A 70 -2.26 -12.86 9.21
C ASN A 70 -1.26 -11.73 8.98
N ASN A 71 -0.41 -11.86 7.96
CA ASN A 71 0.44 -10.77 7.50
C ASN A 71 0.18 -10.52 6.02
N LEU A 72 -0.06 -9.26 5.67
CA LEU A 72 -0.18 -8.80 4.31
C LEU A 72 0.93 -7.77 4.08
N PHE A 73 1.83 -8.08 3.15
CA PHE A 73 2.84 -7.15 2.69
C PHE A 73 2.54 -6.72 1.26
N LEU A 74 2.51 -5.41 1.00
CA LEU A 74 2.39 -4.83 -0.33
C LEU A 74 3.64 -4.00 -0.64
N TYR A 75 4.20 -4.24 -1.82
CA TYR A 75 5.27 -3.44 -2.42
C TYR A 75 4.75 -2.78 -3.69
N LYS A 76 5.07 -1.50 -3.89
CA LYS A 76 4.88 -0.78 -5.16
C LYS A 76 6.24 -0.45 -5.77
N ASN A 77 6.33 -0.54 -7.09
CA ASN A 77 7.55 -0.29 -7.87
C ASN A 77 8.15 1.13 -7.70
N ASP A 78 7.40 2.09 -7.16
CA ASP A 78 7.89 3.44 -6.84
C ASP A 78 8.66 3.54 -5.51
N GLY A 79 8.86 2.39 -4.84
CA GLY A 79 9.59 2.26 -3.57
C GLY A 79 8.73 2.39 -2.32
N GLY A 80 7.40 2.43 -2.47
CA GLY A 80 6.45 2.42 -1.34
C GLY A 80 6.15 1.01 -0.85
N ASN A 81 6.03 0.86 0.47
CA ASN A 81 5.73 -0.40 1.14
C ASN A 81 4.62 -0.25 2.18
N TRP A 82 3.79 -1.27 2.31
CA TRP A 82 2.81 -1.41 3.38
C TRP A 82 2.90 -2.80 3.97
N ASN A 83 3.05 -2.90 5.29
CA ASN A 83 2.91 -4.14 6.04
C ASN A 83 1.71 -4.03 6.98
N ARG A 84 0.81 -5.01 6.91
CA ARG A 84 -0.31 -5.16 7.83
C ARG A 84 -0.20 -6.48 8.55
N LEU A 85 -0.05 -6.42 9.86
CA LEU A 85 -0.09 -7.58 10.73
C LEU A 85 -1.43 -7.58 11.47
N ASN A 86 -2.22 -8.63 11.29
CA ASN A 86 -3.50 -8.83 11.97
C ASN A 86 -3.43 -10.12 12.79
N LEU A 87 -3.75 -10.02 14.08
CA LEU A 87 -3.90 -11.13 14.99
C LEU A 87 -5.37 -11.21 15.41
N GLU A 88 -5.96 -12.38 15.24
CA GLU A 88 -7.35 -12.66 15.56
C GLU A 88 -7.38 -13.80 16.58
N TYR A 89 -8.23 -13.69 17.59
CA TYR A 89 -8.40 -14.72 18.61
C TYR A 89 -9.86 -14.88 19.01
N VAL A 90 -10.36 -16.11 18.87
CA VAL A 90 -11.72 -16.50 19.29
C VAL A 90 -11.68 -16.95 20.75
N PHE A 91 -12.26 -16.17 21.64
CA PHE A 91 -12.33 -16.49 23.08
C PHE A 91 -13.44 -17.50 23.38
N SER A 92 -14.58 -17.34 22.71
CA SER A 92 -15.74 -18.24 22.76
C SER A 92 -16.49 -18.19 21.43
N ASP A 93 -17.49 -19.04 21.25
CA ASP A 93 -18.31 -19.09 20.01
C ASP A 93 -19.01 -17.77 19.68
N GLN A 94 -19.09 -16.85 20.65
CA GLN A 94 -19.74 -15.55 20.55
C GLN A 94 -18.76 -14.38 20.65
N LEU A 95 -17.48 -14.58 20.99
CA LEU A 95 -16.53 -13.50 21.28
C LEU A 95 -15.22 -13.65 20.50
N LEU A 96 -14.94 -12.68 19.64
CA LEU A 96 -13.71 -12.55 18.86
C LEU A 96 -12.99 -11.25 19.24
N GLY A 97 -11.69 -11.34 19.49
CA GLY A 97 -10.81 -10.17 19.58
C GLY A 97 -9.88 -10.09 18.38
N THR A 98 -9.59 -8.88 17.94
CA THR A 98 -8.66 -8.61 16.85
C THR A 98 -7.67 -7.51 17.24
N VAL A 99 -6.46 -7.64 16.74
CA VAL A 99 -5.38 -6.67 16.88
C VAL A 99 -4.75 -6.48 15.52
N GLU A 100 -4.82 -5.28 14.97
CA GLU A 100 -4.25 -4.97 13.67
C GLU A 100 -3.19 -3.86 13.79
N TRP A 101 -2.04 -4.07 13.16
CA TRP A 101 -0.99 -3.08 13.04
C TRP A 101 -0.73 -2.80 11.57
N ASN A 102 -0.93 -1.55 11.16
CA ASN A 102 -0.64 -1.04 9.83
C ASN A 102 0.65 -0.20 9.88
N HIS A 103 1.65 -0.62 9.12
CA HIS A 103 2.91 0.09 8.99
C HIS A 103 3.19 0.44 7.53
N TYR A 104 3.24 1.74 7.22
CA TYR A 104 3.57 2.27 5.91
C TYR A 104 4.99 2.82 5.92
N PHE A 105 5.80 2.48 4.92
CA PHE A 105 7.21 2.89 4.85
C PHE A 105 7.75 2.91 3.41
N GLY A 106 9.01 3.34 3.26
CA GLY A 106 9.69 3.45 1.97
C GLY A 106 9.88 4.90 1.53
N ASN A 107 9.98 5.13 0.22
CA ASN A 107 10.25 6.46 -0.33
C ASN A 107 9.12 7.45 0.02
N SER A 108 9.44 8.59 0.63
CA SER A 108 8.43 9.60 1.04
C SER A 108 7.58 10.16 -0.11
N ASN A 109 8.04 10.07 -1.37
CA ASN A 109 7.30 10.48 -2.56
C ASN A 109 6.64 9.28 -3.29
N SER A 110 6.46 8.15 -2.60
CA SER A 110 5.70 6.98 -3.08
C SER A 110 4.28 6.99 -2.51
N LEU A 111 3.38 6.16 -3.07
CA LEU A 111 2.00 6.03 -2.57
C LEU A 111 1.97 5.72 -1.07
N PHE A 112 2.71 4.69 -0.65
CA PHE A 112 2.70 4.26 0.75
C PHE A 112 3.63 5.08 1.63
N GLY A 113 4.76 5.60 1.13
CA GLY A 113 5.66 6.41 1.95
C GLY A 113 5.05 7.74 2.39
N GLN A 114 4.11 8.31 1.63
CA GLN A 114 3.32 9.47 2.05
C GLN A 114 2.38 9.15 3.23
N LEU A 115 2.00 7.88 3.37
CA LEU A 115 1.15 7.38 4.45
C LEU A 115 1.97 6.95 5.68
N HIS A 116 3.29 7.18 5.72
CA HIS A 116 4.14 6.78 6.85
C HIS A 116 3.59 7.27 8.20
N GLN A 117 3.13 8.53 8.26
CA GLN A 117 2.54 9.13 9.46
C GLN A 117 1.12 8.61 9.78
N ALA A 118 0.45 7.96 8.82
CA ALA A 118 -0.86 7.33 9.00
C ALA A 118 -0.75 5.86 9.46
N SER A 119 0.48 5.37 9.70
CA SER A 119 0.70 4.08 10.36
C SER A 119 -0.06 4.05 11.69
N ASN A 120 -0.78 2.96 11.94
CA ASN A 120 -1.72 2.90 13.05
C ASN A 120 -1.80 1.51 13.65
N PHE A 121 -2.35 1.47 14.86
CA PHE A 121 -2.64 0.26 15.60
C PHE A 121 -4.12 0.28 15.96
N GLN A 122 -4.79 -0.85 15.77
CA GLN A 122 -6.23 -1.00 15.93
C GLN A 122 -6.51 -2.21 16.81
N LEU A 123 -7.52 -2.07 17.66
CA LEU A 123 -8.04 -3.12 18.51
C LEU A 123 -9.53 -3.27 18.21
N GLY A 124 -9.96 -4.50 18.00
CA GLY A 124 -11.35 -4.85 17.74
C GLY A 124 -11.86 -5.89 18.71
N ILE A 125 -13.12 -5.76 19.11
CA ILE A 125 -13.86 -6.80 19.82
C ILE A 125 -15.19 -6.95 19.08
N GLN A 126 -15.53 -8.17 18.74
CA GLN A 126 -16.79 -8.52 18.10
C GLN A 126 -17.53 -9.54 18.97
N TYR A 127 -18.77 -9.20 19.31
CA TYR A 127 -19.68 -10.07 20.06
C TYR A 127 -20.87 -10.44 19.17
N LEU A 128 -21.15 -11.74 19.04
CA LEU A 128 -22.31 -12.24 18.32
C LEU A 128 -23.43 -12.53 19.34
N MET A 129 -24.57 -11.86 19.15
CA MET A 129 -25.79 -12.16 19.89
C MET A 129 -26.60 -13.20 19.12
N GLU A 130 -27.08 -14.22 19.83
CA GLU A 130 -28.06 -15.19 19.33
C GLU A 130 -29.48 -14.63 19.37
#